data_AF-A0A1I3IV32-F1
#
_entry.id   AF-A0A1I3IV32-F1
#
_cell.length_a   1.000
_cell.length_b   1.000
_cell.length_c   1.000
_cell.angle_alpha   90.00
_cell.angle_beta   90.00
_cell.angle_gamma   90.00
#
_symmetry.space_group_name_H-M   'P 1'
#
loop_
_entity.id
_entity.type
_entity.pdbx_description
1 polymer ?
#
loop_
_entity_poly.entity_id
_entity_poly.type
_entity_poly.pdbx_seq_one_letter_code
_entity_poly.pdbx_strand_id
1 'polypeptide(L)'
;MTDNGTVLIDGDWFISLHHHDAQFVRRSGRFAFSRLDADGGRTLFCLDAADDISRAADIGHAAWAHAVSRGMNELLVHIANAKRPVAPTGAWIETPPLRFDFQPPDGLPGSPTRPPEDRLSLAAGAP
;
A
#
# COMPACT_ATOMS: atom_id res chain seq x y z
N MET A 1 14.42 -9.40 19.81
CA MET A 1 14.21 -7.97 19.52
C MET A 1 14.61 -7.80 18.06
N THR A 2 13.69 -8.06 17.13
CA THR A 2 14.00 -8.10 15.70
C THR A 2 14.15 -6.67 15.23
N ASP A 3 15.32 -6.34 14.65
CA ASP A 3 15.67 -5.04 14.09
C ASP A 3 14.88 -4.81 12.79
N ASN A 4 13.55 -4.67 12.92
CA ASN A 4 12.58 -4.59 11.83
C ASN A 4 12.47 -3.19 11.20
N GLY A 5 13.43 -2.30 11.48
CA GLY A 5 13.30 -0.88 11.17
C GLY A 5 13.55 -0.52 9.71
N THR A 6 14.28 -1.34 8.96
CA THR A 6 14.70 -0.98 7.58
C THR A 6 14.40 -2.10 6.59
N VAL A 7 13.79 -1.75 5.46
CA VAL A 7 13.36 -2.67 4.40
C VAL A 7 14.01 -2.24 3.08
N LEU A 8 14.41 -3.21 2.27
CA LEU A 8 14.93 -2.95 0.92
C LEU A 8 13.83 -3.21 -0.12
N ILE A 9 13.45 -2.21 -0.91
CA ILE A 9 12.47 -2.31 -1.99
C ILE A 9 13.12 -1.73 -3.25
N ASP A 10 13.24 -2.53 -4.31
CA ASP A 10 13.87 -2.13 -5.58
C ASP A 10 15.27 -1.51 -5.44
N GLY A 11 16.04 -1.91 -4.42
CA GLY A 11 17.38 -1.39 -4.14
C GLY A 11 17.42 -0.12 -3.27
N ASP A 12 16.26 0.48 -2.98
CA ASP A 12 16.12 1.61 -2.08
C ASP A 12 15.82 1.16 -0.65
N TRP A 13 16.42 1.86 0.31
CA TRP A 13 16.19 1.62 1.72
C TRP A 13 15.00 2.44 2.23
N PHE A 14 14.04 1.75 2.81
CA PHE A 14 12.88 2.32 3.45
C PHE A 14 12.96 2.10 4.96
N ILE A 15 12.59 3.12 5.72
CA ILE A 15 12.43 3.02 7.16
C ILE A 15 10.96 2.74 7.45
N SER A 16 10.69 1.73 8.29
CA SER A 16 9.34 1.47 8.78
C SER A 16 8.99 2.44 9.89
N LEU A 17 7.88 3.17 9.71
CA LEU A 17 7.27 4.03 10.70
C LEU A 17 5.88 3.50 11.05
N HIS A 18 5.41 3.79 12.26
CA HIS A 18 3.99 3.62 12.54
C HIS A 18 3.20 4.55 11.62
N HIS A 19 2.10 4.09 11.04
CA HIS A 19 1.36 4.90 10.05
C HIS A 19 0.84 6.24 10.62
N HIS A 20 0.65 6.36 11.94
CA HIS A 20 0.36 7.64 12.61
C HIS A 20 1.52 8.65 12.58
N ASP A 21 2.76 8.18 12.46
CA ASP A 21 3.95 9.03 12.46
C ASP A 21 4.23 9.62 11.07
N ALA A 22 3.52 9.15 10.04
CA ALA A 22 3.58 9.65 8.66
C ALA A 22 3.46 11.17 8.55
N GLN A 23 2.58 11.75 9.39
CA GLN A 23 2.29 13.18 9.42
C GLN A 23 3.52 14.06 9.77
N PHE A 24 4.58 13.46 10.29
CA PHE A 24 5.81 14.18 10.65
C PHE A 24 6.87 14.19 9.54
N VAL A 25 6.67 13.42 8.46
CA VAL A 25 7.65 13.31 7.35
C VAL A 25 7.46 14.44 6.33
N ARG A 26 7.92 15.64 6.68
CA ARG A 26 7.87 16.85 5.83
C ARG A 26 9.04 16.92 4.85
N ARG A 27 9.19 15.86 4.05
CA ARG A 27 10.29 15.69 3.09
C ARG A 27 9.78 15.06 1.81
N SER A 28 10.48 15.34 0.72
CA SER A 28 10.30 14.64 -0.54
C SER A 28 10.94 13.25 -0.49
N GLY A 29 10.37 12.32 -1.25
CA GLY A 29 10.84 10.94 -1.26
C GLY A 29 9.81 9.96 -1.80
N ARG A 30 9.99 8.69 -1.47
CA ARG A 30 9.06 7.61 -1.77
C ARG A 30 8.42 7.11 -0.47
N PHE A 31 7.18 6.67 -0.55
CA PHE A 31 6.48 6.04 0.56
C PHE A 31 5.68 4.83 0.10
N ALA A 32 5.41 3.91 1.02
CA ALA A 32 4.54 2.76 0.78
C ALA A 32 3.68 2.48 2.00
N PHE A 33 2.38 2.27 1.75
CA PHE A 33 1.47 1.71 2.75
C PHE A 33 1.74 0.22 2.90
N SER A 34 1.99 -0.22 4.13
CA SER A 34 2.43 -1.59 4.41
C SER A 34 1.69 -2.20 5.60
N ARG A 35 1.60 -3.52 5.59
CA ARG A 35 1.29 -4.34 6.76
C ARG A 35 2.44 -5.30 7.06
N LEU A 36 2.92 -5.30 8.30
CA LEU A 36 3.77 -6.38 8.82
C LEU A 36 2.92 -7.64 9.05
N ASP A 37 3.22 -8.71 8.32
CA ASP A 37 2.56 -10.00 8.44
C ASP A 37 3.14 -10.80 9.62
N ALA A 38 2.38 -11.78 10.13
CA ALA A 38 2.77 -12.59 11.29
C ALA A 38 4.02 -13.47 11.04
N ASP A 39 4.34 -13.75 9.77
CA ASP A 39 5.53 -14.48 9.34
C ASP A 39 6.78 -13.59 9.22
N GLY A 40 6.67 -12.30 9.59
CA GLY A 40 7.73 -11.31 9.40
C GLY A 40 7.80 -10.73 7.98
N GLY A 41 6.93 -11.20 7.07
CA GLY A 41 6.75 -10.64 5.74
C GLY A 41 6.08 -9.27 5.76
N ARG A 42 6.04 -8.62 4.59
CA ARG A 42 5.33 -7.36 4.43
C ARG A 42 4.47 -7.38 3.19
N THR A 43 3.24 -6.89 3.34
CA THR A 43 2.33 -6.68 2.22
C THR A 43 2.24 -5.19 1.92
N LEU A 44 2.56 -4.80 0.69
CA LEU A 44 2.48 -3.43 0.20
C LEU A 44 1.15 -3.17 -0.51
N PHE A 45 0.51 -2.06 -0.16
CA PHE A 45 -0.78 -1.63 -0.73
C PHE A 45 -0.66 -0.44 -1.68
N CYS A 46 0.43 0.32 -1.59
CA CYS A 46 0.82 1.34 -2.57
C CYS A 46 2.35 1.55 -2.51
N LEU A 47 2.93 2.12 -3.56
CA LEU A 47 4.31 2.58 -3.59
C LEU A 47 4.39 3.82 -4.49
N ASP A 48 4.50 4.99 -3.89
CA ASP A 48 4.41 6.27 -4.60
C ASP A 48 5.56 7.23 -4.25
N ALA A 49 5.78 8.22 -5.11
CA ALA A 49 6.69 9.33 -4.87
C ALA A 49 5.90 10.59 -4.50
N ALA A 50 6.45 11.40 -3.60
CA ALA A 50 5.84 12.65 -3.17
C ALA A 50 6.90 13.73 -2.93
N ASP A 51 6.54 14.99 -3.23
CA ASP A 51 7.32 16.16 -2.84
C ASP A 51 7.19 16.48 -1.34
N ASP A 52 6.07 16.06 -0.73
CA ASP A 52 5.80 16.13 0.70
C ASP A 52 5.02 14.89 1.16
N ILE A 53 5.73 13.93 1.75
CA ILE A 53 5.16 12.64 2.18
C ILE A 53 4.05 12.86 3.22
N SER A 54 4.19 13.83 4.12
CA SER A 54 3.17 14.10 5.16
C SER A 54 1.80 14.48 4.59
N ARG A 55 1.77 15.00 3.36
CA ARG A 55 0.55 15.41 2.65
C ARG A 55 0.04 14.36 1.66
N ALA A 56 0.91 13.47 1.20
CA ALA A 56 0.54 12.43 0.25
C ALA A 56 0.12 11.12 0.95
N ALA A 57 0.76 10.78 2.08
CA ALA A 57 0.49 9.58 2.85
C ALA A 57 -0.61 9.79 3.91
N ASP A 58 -1.75 10.34 3.51
CA ASP A 58 -2.87 10.67 4.41
C ASP A 58 -4.17 9.95 4.04
N ILE A 59 -5.22 10.19 4.84
CA ILE A 59 -6.57 9.61 4.66
C ILE A 59 -7.21 9.92 3.30
N GLY A 60 -6.74 10.95 2.60
CA GLY A 60 -7.22 11.36 1.28
C GLY A 60 -6.55 10.61 0.12
N HIS A 61 -5.52 9.80 0.39
CA HIS A 61 -4.85 9.02 -0.65
C HIS A 61 -5.78 7.95 -1.24
N ALA A 62 -5.75 7.76 -2.57
CA ALA A 62 -6.63 6.82 -3.25
C ALA A 62 -6.51 5.38 -2.72
N ALA A 63 -5.29 4.96 -2.37
CA ALA A 63 -5.03 3.64 -1.81
C ALA A 63 -5.33 3.51 -0.30
N TRP A 64 -5.64 4.61 0.41
CA TRP A 64 -5.76 4.61 1.87
C TRP A 64 -6.89 3.69 2.36
N ALA A 65 -8.09 3.83 1.80
CA ALA A 65 -9.25 3.06 2.22
C ALA A 65 -9.02 1.55 2.04
N HIS A 66 -8.44 1.15 0.91
CA HIS A 66 -8.07 -0.25 0.66
C HIS A 66 -7.00 -0.73 1.64
N ALA A 67 -5.91 0.02 1.82
CA ALA A 67 -4.84 -0.34 2.73
C ALA A 67 -5.34 -0.55 4.17
N VAL A 68 -6.15 0.38 4.70
CA VAL A 68 -6.74 0.26 6.04
C VAL A 68 -7.68 -0.94 6.13
N SER A 69 -8.52 -1.18 5.12
CA SER A 69 -9.43 -2.35 5.11
C SER A 69 -8.69 -3.69 5.14
N ARG A 70 -7.44 -3.71 4.66
CA ARG A 70 -6.54 -4.87 4.65
C ARG A 70 -5.61 -4.91 5.87
N GLY A 71 -5.77 -3.98 6.82
CA GLY A 71 -5.02 -3.96 8.07
C GLY A 71 -3.64 -3.31 7.99
N MET A 72 -3.46 -2.29 7.14
CA MET A 72 -2.27 -1.44 7.14
C MET A 72 -1.93 -0.99 8.57
N ASN A 73 -0.68 -1.19 8.97
CA ASN A 73 -0.17 -0.78 10.28
C ASN A 73 1.12 0.04 10.19
N GLU A 74 1.76 0.08 9.02
CA GLU A 74 3.06 0.72 8.82
C GLU A 74 3.05 1.65 7.59
N LEU A 75 3.85 2.70 7.68
CA LEU A 75 4.28 3.49 6.54
C LEU A 75 5.78 3.28 6.33
N LEU A 76 6.15 2.73 5.18
CA LEU A 76 7.54 2.64 4.77
C LEU A 76 7.94 3.93 4.08
N VAL A 77 9.06 4.54 4.46
CA VAL A 77 9.49 5.84 3.92
C VAL A 77 10.94 5.83 3.49
N HIS A 78 11.19 6.29 2.27
CA HIS A 78 12.51 6.62 1.74
C HIS A 78 12.58 8.13 1.48
N ILE A 79 13.46 8.84 2.20
CA ILE A 79 13.67 10.28 1.98
C ILE A 79 14.67 10.47 0.84
N ALA A 80 14.31 11.28 -0.15
CA ALA A 80 15.21 11.61 -1.26
C ALA A 80 16.50 12.26 -0.72
N ASN A 81 17.66 11.79 -1.20
CA ASN A 81 19.00 12.21 -0.74
C ASN A 81 19.33 11.88 0.72
N ALA A 82 18.57 11.00 1.38
CA ALA A 82 18.99 10.48 2.68
C ALA A 82 20.32 9.72 2.53
N LYS A 83 21.25 9.99 3.45
CA LYS A 83 22.50 9.22 3.51
C LYS A 83 22.13 7.76 3.74
N ARG A 84 22.57 6.86 2.83
CA ARG A 84 22.36 5.41 2.96
C ARG A 84 22.73 5.00 4.40
N PRO A 85 21.84 4.32 5.13
CA PRO A 85 22.22 3.73 6.41
C PRO A 85 23.45 2.84 6.15
N VAL A 86 24.52 3.05 6.90
CA VAL A 86 25.63 2.08 6.90
C VAL A 86 25.05 0.83 7.52
N ALA A 87 24.75 -0.17 6.69
CA ALA A 87 24.35 -1.48 7.19
C ALA A 87 25.44 -1.93 8.19
N PRO A 88 25.07 -2.43 9.38
CA PRO A 88 26.06 -2.98 10.29
C PRO A 88 26.86 -4.04 9.53
N THR A 89 28.19 -3.90 9.49
CA THR A 89 29.05 -4.86 8.81
C THR A 89 28.78 -6.26 9.38
N GLY A 90 28.15 -7.14 8.60
CA GLY A 90 27.77 -8.50 9.02
C GLY A 90 26.30 -8.72 9.40
N ALA A 91 25.44 -7.69 9.35
CA ALA A 91 24.00 -7.89 9.43
C ALA A 91 23.49 -8.46 8.09
N TRP A 92 23.05 -9.71 8.10
CA TRP A 92 22.23 -10.23 7.01
C TRP A 92 20.99 -9.36 6.94
N ILE A 93 20.85 -8.62 5.84
CA ILE A 93 19.61 -7.92 5.55
C ILE A 93 18.66 -9.03 5.16
N GLU A 94 17.93 -9.56 6.14
CA GLU A 94 16.78 -10.37 5.85
C GLU A 94 15.90 -9.50 4.95
N THR A 95 15.70 -9.97 3.72
CA THR A 95 14.71 -9.39 2.82
C THR A 95 13.44 -10.14 3.16
N PRO A 96 12.61 -9.63 4.10
CA PRO A 96 11.36 -10.29 4.43
C PRO A 96 10.56 -10.47 3.13
N PRO A 97 9.77 -11.55 2.99
CA PRO A 97 8.98 -11.75 1.79
C PRO A 97 8.08 -10.54 1.57
N LEU A 98 8.28 -9.88 0.42
CA LEU A 98 7.45 -8.76 -0.02
C LEU A 98 6.30 -9.29 -0.86
N ARG A 99 5.08 -8.92 -0.47
CA ARG A 99 3.83 -9.22 -1.16
C ARG A 99 3.23 -7.91 -1.64
N PHE A 100 2.46 -7.99 -2.71
CA PHE A 100 1.83 -6.82 -3.34
C PHE A 100 0.32 -7.04 -3.43
N ASP A 101 -0.46 -6.13 -2.84
CA ASP A 101 -1.92 -6.12 -2.87
C ASP A 101 -2.40 -4.70 -3.25
N PHE A 102 -1.96 -4.25 -4.41
CA PHE A 102 -2.30 -2.93 -4.93
C PHE A 102 -3.77 -2.89 -5.34
N GLN A 103 -4.47 -1.84 -4.93
CA GLN A 103 -5.78 -1.55 -5.51
C GLN A 103 -5.57 -1.27 -7.00
N PRO A 104 -6.27 -1.97 -7.91
CA PRO A 104 -6.23 -1.61 -9.32
C PRO A 104 -6.66 -0.14 -9.44
N PRO A 105 -6.02 0.67 -10.31
CA PRO A 105 -6.47 2.04 -10.53
C PRO A 105 -7.96 1.99 -10.85
N ASP A 106 -8.76 2.82 -10.18
CA ASP A 106 -10.21 2.81 -10.34
C ASP A 106 -10.56 2.66 -11.82
N GLY A 107 -11.09 1.48 -12.16
CA GLY A 107 -11.49 1.18 -13.50
C GLY A 107 -12.62 2.11 -13.87
N LEU A 108 -12.46 2.80 -15.01
CA LEU A 108 -13.49 3.31 -15.90
C LEU A 108 -14.92 3.35 -15.32
N PRO A 109 -15.57 4.53 -15.27
CA PRO A 109 -16.98 4.58 -14.88
C PRO A 109 -17.84 3.65 -15.75
N GLY A 110 -18.42 2.62 -15.13
CA GLY A 110 -19.50 1.82 -15.70
C GLY A 110 -19.08 0.63 -16.56
N SER A 111 -18.78 -0.51 -15.92
CA SER A 111 -19.34 -1.76 -16.44
C SER A 111 -20.82 -1.77 -16.03
N PRO A 112 -21.79 -1.68 -16.96
CA PRO A 112 -23.18 -1.78 -16.56
C PRO A 112 -23.40 -3.15 -15.94
N THR A 113 -23.82 -3.14 -14.68
CA THR A 113 -24.46 -4.28 -14.03
C THR A 113 -25.57 -4.75 -14.96
N ARG A 114 -25.32 -5.81 -15.73
CA ARG A 114 -26.39 -6.48 -16.48
C ARG A 114 -27.40 -6.93 -15.42
N PRO A 115 -28.64 -6.40 -15.41
CA PRO A 115 -29.62 -6.88 -14.45
C PRO A 115 -29.83 -8.38 -14.69
N PRO A 116 -30.13 -9.17 -13.64
CA PRO A 116 -30.42 -10.58 -13.81
C PRO A 116 -31.57 -10.71 -14.81
N GLU A 117 -31.38 -11.58 -15.80
CA GLU A 117 -32.38 -11.92 -16.81
C GLU A 117 -33.48 -12.75 -16.12
N ASP A 118 -34.30 -12.08 -15.32
CA ASP A 118 -35.49 -12.68 -14.73
C ASP A 118 -36.61 -12.69 -15.78
N ARG A 119 -36.65 -13.86 -16.43
CA ARG A 119 -37.81 -14.54 -17.03
C ARG A 119 -39.16 -13.90 -16.71
N LEU A 120 -39.64 -12.99 -17.56
CA LEU A 120 -41.07 -12.83 -17.78
C LEU A 120 -41.55 -13.86 -18.80
N SER A 121 -41.87 -15.03 -18.28
CA SER A 121 -42.94 -15.88 -18.83
C SER A 121 -44.27 -15.12 -18.75
N LEU A 122 -45.20 -15.44 -19.66
CA LEU A 122 -46.61 -15.01 -19.76
C LEU A 122 -46.80 -13.61 -20.41
N ALA A 123 -47.54 -13.41 -21.51
CA ALA A 123 -48.73 -14.13 -21.96
C ALA A 123 -48.88 -14.10 -23.49
N ALA A 124 -48.99 -15.28 -24.10
CA ALA A 124 -49.75 -15.47 -25.33
C ALA A 124 -51.16 -15.89 -24.90
N GLY A 125 -52.14 -15.03 -25.14
CA GLY A 125 -53.54 -15.27 -24.81
C GLY A 125 -54.42 -14.31 -25.59
N ALA A 126 -54.78 -14.73 -26.81
CA ALA A 126 -55.86 -14.15 -27.62
C ALA A 126 -57.20 -14.20 -26.85
N PRO A 127 -58.18 -13.39 -27.24
CA PRO A 127 -59.10 -13.85 -28.30
C PRO A 127 -59.09 -13.01 -29.57
#